data_AF-A0AA35RXR1-F1
#
_entry.id   AF-A0AA35RXR1-F1
#
_cell.length_a   1.000
_cell.length_b   1.000
_cell.length_c   1.000
_cell.angle_alpha   90.00
_cell.angle_beta   90.00
_cell.angle_gamma   90.00
#
_symmetry.space_group_name_H-M   'P 1'
#
loop_
_entity.id
_entity.type
_entity.pdbx_description
1 polymer ?
#
loop_
_entity_poly.entity_id
_entity_poly.type
_entity_poly.pdbx_seq_one_letter_code
_entity_poly.pdbx_strand_id
1 'polypeptide(L)' 'MMEYKGYVAETEYDDIAKVYCGSVINTAPCPIATFHADHPDDLFSEFQISVDEYLAWCAEDGVVPVKPMSATT' A
#
# COMPACT_ATOMS: atom_id res chain seq x y z
N MET A 1 -5.14 -5.62 -8.76
CA MET A 1 -4.70 -4.26 -8.38
C MET A 1 -5.69 -3.70 -7.39
N MET A 2 -5.19 -3.26 -6.24
CA MET A 2 -5.96 -2.56 -5.21
C MET A 2 -5.56 -1.08 -5.25
N GLU A 3 -6.55 -0.20 -5.13
CA GLU A 3 -6.32 1.25 -5.15
C GLU A 3 -6.93 1.87 -3.90
N TYR A 4 -6.14 2.68 -3.18
CA TYR A 4 -6.63 3.38 -1.99
C TYR A 4 -5.93 4.73 -1.85
N LYS A 5 -6.70 5.82 -1.75
CA LYS A 5 -6.20 7.20 -1.63
C LYS A 5 -5.19 7.63 -2.73
N GLY A 6 -5.16 6.93 -3.87
CA GLY A 6 -4.21 7.15 -4.97
C GLY A 6 -2.92 6.32 -4.88
N TYR A 7 -2.83 5.42 -3.89
CA TYR A 7 -1.82 4.38 -3.81
C TYR A 7 -2.33 3.13 -4.53
N VAL A 8 -1.45 2.54 -5.34
CA VAL A 8 -1.75 1.30 -6.06
C VAL A 8 -0.91 0.18 -5.48
N ALA A 9 -1.57 -0.90 -5.08
CA ALA A 9 -0.95 -2.13 -4.63
C ALA A 9 -1.24 -3.28 -5.60
N GLU A 10 -0.22 -4.09 -5.82
CA GLU A 10 -0.31 -5.37 -6.49
C GLU A 10 -0.37 -6.48 -5.45
N THR A 11 -1.19 -7.49 -5.70
CA THR A 11 -1.40 -8.62 -4.77
C THR A 11 -1.17 -9.91 -5.52
N GLU A 12 -0.30 -10.75 -4.99
CA GLU A 12 0.02 -12.06 -5.52
C GLU A 12 -0.25 -13.13 -4.44
N TYR A 13 -0.77 -14.27 -4.86
CA TYR A 13 -0.97 -15.41 -3.97
C TYR A 13 0.20 -16.37 -4.11
N ASP A 14 0.91 -16.62 -3.03
CA ASP A 14 1.97 -17.62 -2.98
C ASP A 14 1.38 -18.99 -2.61
N ASP A 15 1.32 -19.90 -3.57
CA ASP A 15 0.75 -21.24 -3.38
C ASP A 15 1.60 -22.13 -2.45
N ILE A 16 2.90 -21.81 -2.30
CA ILE A 16 3.85 -22.58 -1.49
C ILE A 16 3.68 -22.21 -0.01
N ALA A 17 3.64 -20.92 0.28
CA ALA A 17 3.46 -20.37 1.62
C ALA A 17 1.97 -20.27 2.02
N LYS A 18 1.04 -20.42 1.07
CA LYS A 18 -0.41 -20.26 1.24
C LYS A 18 -0.81 -18.91 1.82
N VAL A 19 -0.08 -17.87 1.45
CA VAL A 19 -0.32 -16.49 1.91
C VAL A 19 -0.48 -15.56 0.73
N TYR A 20 -1.27 -14.52 0.92
CA TYR A 20 -1.37 -13.41 0.00
C TYR A 20 -0.31 -12.38 0.33
N CYS A 21 0.51 -12.02 -0.64
CA CYS A 21 1.52 -10.99 -0.55
C CYS A 21 1.08 -9.78 -1.37
N GLY A 22 0.97 -8.63 -0.72
CA GLY A 22 0.67 -7.36 -1.36
C GLY A 22 1.87 -6.41 -1.30
N SER A 23 2.12 -5.68 -2.38
CA SER A 23 3.17 -4.67 -2.46
C SER A 23 2.67 -3.40 -3.11
N VAL A 24 2.96 -2.25 -2.49
CA VAL A 24 2.65 -0.94 -3.07
C VAL A 24 3.67 -0.59 -4.15
N ILE A 25 3.22 -0.59 -5.40
CA ILE A 25 4.08 -0.34 -6.57
C ILE A 25 4.24 1.15 -6.89
N ASN A 26 3.40 2.00 -6.30
CA ASN A 26 3.26 3.39 -6.72
C ASN A 26 3.97 4.42 -5.83
N THR A 27 4.99 4.00 -5.05
CA THR A 27 5.72 4.85 -4.08
C THR A 27 7.24 4.85 -4.26
N ALA A 28 7.75 4.84 -5.49
CA ALA A 28 9.19 4.93 -5.74
C ALA A 28 9.81 6.20 -5.10
N PRO A 29 11.02 6.13 -4.51
CA PRO A 29 12.01 5.06 -4.55
C PRO A 29 11.92 4.02 -3.41
N CYS A 30 10.95 4.11 -2.50
CA CYS A 30 10.85 3.19 -1.36
C CYS A 30 9.44 2.56 -1.32
N PRO A 31 9.29 1.24 -1.53
CA PRO A 31 8.01 0.58 -1.32
C PRO A 31 7.67 0.67 0.17
N ILE A 32 6.76 1.58 0.53
CA ILE A 32 6.46 1.90 1.93
C ILE A 32 5.59 0.84 2.61
N ALA A 33 5.02 -0.10 1.85
CA ALA A 33 4.11 -1.10 2.39
C ALA A 33 4.17 -2.39 1.58
N THR A 34 4.77 -3.41 2.19
CA THR A 34 4.58 -4.82 1.83
C THR A 34 3.73 -5.42 2.95
N PHE A 35 2.58 -5.99 2.61
CA PHE A 35 1.63 -6.55 3.56
C PHE A 35 1.35 -8.01 3.21
N HIS A 36 1.05 -8.82 4.22
CA HIS A 36 0.79 -10.25 4.04
C HIS A 36 -0.48 -10.62 4.81
N ALA A 37 -1.37 -11.38 4.19
CA ALA A 37 -2.58 -11.86 4.87
C ALA A 37 -2.89 -13.32 4.49
N ASP A 38 -3.52 -14.02 5.43
CA ASP A 38 -4.05 -15.37 5.21
C ASP A 38 -5.36 -15.33 4.40
N HIS A 39 -6.11 -14.23 4.56
CA HIS A 39 -7.38 -14.00 3.88
C HIS A 39 -7.34 -12.78 2.95
N PRO A 40 -7.95 -12.89 1.75
CA PRO A 40 -8.00 -11.79 0.79
C PRO A 40 -8.82 -10.59 1.28
N ASP A 41 -9.76 -10.81 2.20
CA ASP A 41 -10.60 -9.75 2.80
C ASP A 41 -9.78 -8.89 3.79
N ASP A 42 -8.97 -9.53 4.64
CA ASP A 42 -8.06 -8.87 5.57
C ASP A 42 -6.91 -8.15 4.86
N LEU A 43 -6.48 -8.68 3.71
CA LEU A 43 -5.42 -8.09 2.88
C LEU A 43 -5.72 -6.63 2.51
N PHE A 44 -6.99 -6.32 2.19
CA PHE A 44 -7.41 -4.97 1.85
C PHE A 44 -7.44 -4.05 3.08
N SER A 45 -7.90 -4.55 4.24
CA SER A 45 -7.89 -3.78 5.49
C SER A 45 -6.47 -3.45 5.95
N GLU A 46 -5.57 -4.43 5.94
CA GLU A 46 -4.15 -4.25 6.27
C GLU A 46 -3.49 -3.21 5.37
N PHE A 47 -3.80 -3.26 4.07
CA PHE A 47 -3.35 -2.25 3.11
C PHE A 47 -3.86 -0.84 3.45
N GLN A 48 -5.16 -0.71 3.75
CA GLN A 48 -5.77 0.58 4.08
C GLN A 48 -5.17 1.17 5.36
N ILE A 49 -4.95 0.35 6.39
CA ILE A 49 -4.36 0.75 7.66
C ILE A 49 -2.91 1.22 7.44
N SER A 50 -2.11 0.44 6.71
CA SER A 50 -0.72 0.79 6.42
C SER A 50 -0.59 2.11 5.67
N VAL A 51 -1.47 2.37 4.70
CA VAL A 51 -1.52 3.65 3.98
C VAL A 51 -1.98 4.79 4.89
N ASP A 52 -2.96 4.56 5.76
CA ASP A 52 -3.47 5.59 6.67
C ASP A 52 -2.42 5.99 7.71
N GLU A 53 -1.72 5.02 8.31
CA GLU A 53 -0.61 5.28 9.23
C GLU A 53 0.54 6.02 8.55
N TYR A 54 0.90 5.65 7.31
CA TYR A 54 1.90 6.38 6.55
C TYR A 54 1.48 7.84 6.30
N LEU A 55 0.22 8.07 5.93
CA LEU A 55 -0.31 9.41 5.70
C LEU A 55 -0.38 10.23 6.99
N ALA A 56 -0.77 9.61 8.11
CA ALA A 56 -0.78 10.23 9.42
C ALA A 56 0.64 10.63 9.84
N TRP A 57 1.61 9.72 9.71
CA TRP A 57 3.01 10.01 9.97
C TRP A 57 3.55 11.16 9.10
N CYS A 58 3.24 11.14 7.80
CA CYS A 58 3.58 12.24 6.90
C CYS A 58 2.94 13.58 7.32
N ALA A 59 1.68 13.56 7.78
CA ALA A 59 0.99 14.75 8.28
C ALA A 59 1.57 15.27 9.59
N GLU A 60 1.99 14.39 10.50
CA GLU A 60 2.62 14.75 11.78
C GLU A 60 4.04 15.30 11.60
N ASP A 61 4.85 14.68 10.73
CA ASP A 61 6.22 15.10 10.47
C ASP A 61 6.31 16.26 9.44
N GLY A 62 5.18 16.64 8.83
CA GLY A 62 5.12 17.64 7.76
C GLY A 62 5.80 17.20 6.47
N VAL A 63 6.04 15.88 6.32
CA VAL A 63 6.65 15.27 5.16
C VAL A 63 5.60 15.16 4.06
N VAL A 64 5.93 15.60 2.85
CA VAL A 64 5.06 15.42 1.70
C VAL A 64 5.01 13.93 1.39
N PRO A 65 3.84 13.26 1.53
CA PRO A 65 3.75 11.85 1.22
C PRO A 65 4.16 11.64 -0.24
N VAL A 66 4.95 10.60 -0.50
CA VAL A 66 5.28 10.17 -1.85
C VAL A 66 4.00 9.62 -2.46
N LYS A 67 3.20 10.53 -3.00
CA LYS A 67 2.06 10.22 -3.85
C LYS A 67 2.58 10.23 -5.27
N PRO A 68 2.26 9.22 -6.08
CA PRO A 68 2.54 9.32 -7.49
C PRO A 68 1.79 10.53 -8.03
N MET A 69 2.51 11.39 -8.76
CA MET A 69 1.95 12.60 -9.35
C MET A 69 0.59 12.27 -9.97
N SER A 70 -0.49 12.73 -9.35
CA SER A 70 -1.74 12.94 -10.07
C SER A 70 -1.46 14.13 -10.97
N ALA A 71 -0.93 13.83 -12.15
CA ALA A 71 -0.78 14.79 -13.23
C ALA A 71 -2.16 15.41 -13.45
N THR A 72 -2.32 16.62 -12.93
CA THR A 72 -3.46 17.45 -13.28
C THR A 72 -3.05 18.16 -14.56
N THR A 73 -3.70 17.82 -15.67
CA THR A 73 -3.76 18.63 -16.88
C THR A 73 -5.21 18.69 -17.32
#